data_AF-A0AAV5GU87-F1
#
_entry.id   AF-A0AAV5GU87-F1
#
_cell.length_a   1.000
_cell.length_b   1.000
_cell.length_c   1.000
_cell.angle_alpha   90.00
_cell.angle_beta   90.00
_cell.angle_gamma   90.00
#
_symmetry.space_group_name_H-M   'P 1'
#
loop_
_entity.id
_entity.type
_entity.pdbx_description
1 polymer ?
#
loop_
_entity_poly.entity_id
_entity_poly.type
_entity_poly.pdbx_seq_one_letter_code
_entity_poly.pdbx_strand_id
1 'polypeptide(L)'
;MDRLTEYLEEKLEEVDLAGIDVEYSVSTCGKSGVLTVKLGDKGTYVVNKQPPNKQIWLSSPISGPKRYDFDVDHGVWFYARDNHLMHDLLNRELRELLQDETIEVDLGEQEH
;
A
#
# COMPACT_ATOMS: atom_id res chain seq x y z
N MET A 1 7.42 5.64 4.34
CA MET A 1 5.99 5.68 3.95
C MET A 1 5.78 6.79 2.93
N ASP A 2 6.47 7.92 3.10
CA ASP A 2 6.57 9.00 2.12
C ASP A 2 6.89 8.46 0.72
N ARG A 3 7.92 7.63 0.58
CA ARG A 3 8.27 7.00 -0.72
C ARG A 3 7.14 6.21 -1.39
N LEU A 4 6.30 5.51 -0.63
CA LEU A 4 5.18 4.75 -1.20
C LEU A 4 4.09 5.71 -1.69
N THR A 5 3.76 6.71 -0.86
CA THR A 5 2.79 7.74 -1.21
C THR A 5 3.27 8.51 -2.44
N GLU A 6 4.50 9.03 -2.43
CA GLU A 6 5.12 9.78 -3.52
C GLU A 6 5.14 8.96 -4.82
N TYR A 7 5.55 7.69 -4.74
CA TYR A 7 5.56 6.78 -5.89
C TYR A 7 4.16 6.58 -6.49
N LEU A 8 3.16 6.37 -5.63
CA LEU A 8 1.78 6.18 -6.08
C LEU A 8 1.20 7.47 -6.64
N GLU A 9 1.48 8.63 -6.05
CA GLU A 9 1.05 9.94 -6.57
C GLU A 9 1.61 10.17 -7.98
N GLU A 10 2.93 9.99 -8.18
CA GLU A 10 3.56 10.13 -9.49
C GLU A 10 2.94 9.18 -10.52
N LYS A 11 2.82 7.88 -10.18
CA LYS A 11 2.25 6.88 -11.08
C LYS A 11 0.78 7.13 -11.41
N LEU A 12 0.02 7.64 -10.46
CA LEU A 12 -1.41 7.91 -10.66
C LEU A 12 -1.64 9.19 -11.46
N GLU A 13 -0.74 10.17 -11.38
CA GLU A 13 -0.75 11.36 -12.25
C GLU A 13 -0.51 10.98 -13.72
N GLU A 14 0.31 9.98 -14.00
CA GLU A 14 0.55 9.49 -15.37
C GLU A 14 -0.69 8.84 -16.01
N VAL A 15 -1.59 8.27 -15.20
CA VAL A 15 -2.70 7.43 -15.69
C VAL A 15 -3.93 8.26 -16.09
N ASP A 16 -3.97 9.58 -15.82
CA ASP A 16 -5.02 10.55 -16.19
C ASP A 16 -6.46 9.99 -16.11
N LEU A 17 -6.79 9.28 -15.02
CA LEU A 17 -8.16 8.82 -14.79
C LEU A 17 -8.92 9.79 -13.89
N ALA A 18 -10.13 10.13 -14.33
CA ALA A 18 -11.03 10.99 -13.58
C ALA A 18 -11.37 10.37 -12.20
N GLY A 19 -11.14 11.14 -11.14
CA GLY A 19 -11.49 10.76 -9.76
C GLY A 19 -10.43 9.93 -9.03
N ILE A 20 -9.19 9.84 -9.55
CA ILE A 20 -8.06 9.40 -8.75
C ILE A 20 -7.67 10.49 -7.74
N ASP A 21 -7.40 10.08 -6.50
CA ASP A 21 -6.95 10.95 -5.43
C ASP A 21 -6.14 10.14 -4.41
N VAL A 22 -4.98 10.65 -3.99
CA VAL A 22 -4.13 10.04 -2.96
C VAL A 22 -4.09 10.96 -1.75
N GLU A 23 -4.44 10.42 -0.58
CA GLU A 23 -4.44 11.16 0.67
C GLU A 23 -3.63 10.38 1.72
N TYR A 24 -2.58 11.01 2.23
CA TYR A 24 -1.80 10.45 3.34
C TYR A 24 -2.03 11.26 4.63
N SER A 25 -2.61 10.60 5.62
CA SER A 25 -2.89 11.18 6.94
C SER A 25 -1.90 10.64 7.97
N VAL A 26 -1.05 11.52 8.50
CA VAL A 26 -0.08 11.19 9.55
C VAL A 26 -0.70 11.42 10.93
N SER A 27 -0.55 10.44 11.82
CA SER A 27 -0.92 10.60 13.23
C SER A 27 0.01 11.58 13.92
N THR A 28 -0.48 12.31 14.94
CA THR A 28 0.28 13.29 15.74
C THR A 28 1.58 12.78 16.35
N CYS A 29 1.79 11.46 16.43
CA CYS A 29 3.05 10.85 16.87
C CYS A 29 4.08 10.65 15.74
N GLY A 30 3.75 10.94 14.47
CA GLY A 30 4.64 10.78 13.31
C GLY A 30 4.98 9.33 12.94
N LYS A 31 4.59 8.38 13.78
CA LYS A 31 4.90 6.95 13.61
C LYS A 31 3.79 6.20 12.89
N SER A 32 2.52 6.49 13.19
CA SER A 32 1.39 5.84 12.51
C SER A 32 0.86 6.74 11.39
N GLY A 33 0.38 6.13 10.31
CA GLY A 33 -0.19 6.84 9.17
C GLY A 33 -1.19 6.00 8.40
N VAL A 34 -2.15 6.67 7.78
CA VAL A 34 -3.17 6.06 6.92
C VAL A 34 -3.03 6.66 5.53
N LEU A 35 -2.67 5.82 4.56
CA LEU A 35 -2.66 6.15 3.15
C LEU A 35 -3.99 5.70 2.53
N THR A 36 -4.72 6.61 1.92
CA THR A 36 -5.97 6.34 1.21
C THR A 36 -5.76 6.66 -0.26
N VAL A 37 -5.92 5.67 -1.13
CA VAL A 37 -5.82 5.84 -2.59
C VAL A 37 -7.18 5.57 -3.19
N LYS A 38 -7.84 6.61 -3.69
CA LYS A 38 -9.12 6.53 -4.40
C LYS A 38 -8.80 6.36 -5.89
N LEU A 39 -9.38 5.36 -6.53
CA LEU A 39 -9.19 5.06 -7.96
C LEU A 39 -10.47 5.31 -8.77
N GLY A 40 -11.31 6.27 -8.34
CA GLY A 40 -12.63 6.51 -8.90
C GLY A 40 -13.53 5.27 -8.86
N ASP A 41 -14.11 4.91 -10.01
CA ASP A 41 -14.98 3.73 -10.16
C ASP A 41 -14.30 2.38 -9.90
N LYS A 42 -12.95 2.35 -9.87
CA LYS A 42 -12.17 1.13 -9.60
C LYS A 42 -12.09 0.79 -8.10
N GLY A 43 -12.55 1.69 -7.24
CA GLY A 43 -12.61 1.51 -5.79
C GLY A 43 -11.51 2.25 -5.04
N THR A 44 -11.35 1.92 -3.75
CA THR A 44 -10.46 2.65 -2.83
C THR A 44 -9.57 1.68 -2.07
N TYR A 45 -8.26 1.96 -2.08
CA TYR A 45 -7.29 1.33 -1.20
C TYR A 45 -7.12 2.13 0.08
N VAL A 46 -7.00 1.43 1.20
CA VAL A 46 -6.62 2.04 2.48
C VAL A 46 -5.48 1.24 3.09
N VAL A 47 -4.33 1.86 3.31
CA VAL A 47 -3.17 1.27 3.97
C VAL A 47 -2.96 2.00 5.30
N ASN A 48 -3.29 1.34 6.40
CA ASN A 48 -3.07 1.85 7.74
C ASN A 48 -1.84 1.17 8.36
N LYS A 49 -0.76 1.92 8.53
CA LYS A 49 0.46 1.45 9.18
C LYS A 49 0.42 1.76 10.67
N GLN A 50 0.59 0.71 11.46
CA GLN A 50 0.69 0.75 12.91
C GLN A 50 2.06 0.21 13.33
N PRO A 51 3.15 0.96 13.15
CA PRO A 51 4.49 0.48 13.49
C PRO A 51 4.72 0.14 14.96
N PRO A 52 4.08 0.75 16.00
CA PRO A 52 4.25 0.25 17.37
C PRO A 52 3.78 -1.20 17.52
N ASN A 53 2.83 -1.64 16.69
CA ASN A 53 2.33 -3.02 16.68
C ASN A 53 3.01 -3.88 15.62
N LYS A 54 3.95 -3.34 14.83
CA LYS A 54 4.56 -4.00 13.67
C LYS A 54 3.50 -4.61 12.73
N GLN A 55 2.46 -3.84 12.48
CA GLN A 55 1.30 -4.27 11.69
C GLN A 55 0.95 -3.26 10.60
N ILE A 56 0.51 -3.78 9.46
CA ILE A 56 -0.13 -3.02 8.39
C ILE A 56 -1.50 -3.62 8.12
N TRP A 57 -2.50 -2.76 8.08
CA TRP A 57 -3.85 -3.10 7.67
C TRP A 57 -4.07 -2.55 6.27
N LEU A 58 -4.33 -3.44 5.31
CA LEU A 58 -4.63 -3.11 3.93
C LEU A 58 -6.10 -3.39 3.67
N SER A 59 -6.86 -2.40 3.21
CA SER A 59 -8.17 -2.61 2.60
C SER A 59 -7.99 -2.49 1.09
N SER A 60 -8.17 -3.60 0.38
CA SER A 60 -8.18 -3.63 -1.09
C SER A 60 -9.64 -3.62 -1.60
N PRO A 61 -9.95 -2.87 -2.68
CA PRO A 61 -11.24 -2.97 -3.37
C PRO A 61 -11.44 -4.32 -4.07
N ILE A 62 -10.37 -5.07 -4.35
CA ILE A 62 -10.43 -6.38 -5.00
C ILE A 62 -10.47 -7.51 -3.97
N SER A 63 -9.51 -7.53 -3.05
CA SER A 63 -9.29 -8.67 -2.13
C SER A 63 -9.73 -8.43 -0.69
N GLY A 64 -10.32 -7.26 -0.41
CA GLY A 64 -10.87 -6.88 0.89
C GLY A 64 -9.80 -6.58 1.95
N PRO A 65 -10.17 -6.57 3.23
CA PRO A 65 -9.26 -6.26 4.32
C PRO A 65 -8.30 -7.41 4.60
N LYS A 66 -7.01 -7.08 4.68
CA LYS A 66 -5.92 -7.97 5.05
C LYS A 66 -5.05 -7.31 6.13
N ARG A 67 -4.54 -8.13 7.04
CA ARG A 67 -3.65 -7.69 8.11
C ARG A 67 -2.30 -8.36 7.93
N TYR A 68 -1.30 -7.57 7.57
CA TYR A 68 0.08 -8.00 7.42
C TYR A 68 0.84 -7.77 8.71
N ASP A 69 1.64 -8.75 9.09
CA ASP A 69 2.55 -8.71 10.22
C ASP A 69 3.99 -8.58 9.67
N PHE A 70 4.87 -7.86 10.35
CA PHE A 70 6.25 -7.66 9.92
C PHE A 70 7.12 -8.84 10.35
N ASP A 71 7.79 -9.48 9.39
CA ASP A 71 8.87 -10.41 9.63
C ASP A 71 10.17 -9.64 9.83
N VAL A 72 10.71 -9.68 11.04
CA VAL A 72 11.94 -8.98 11.41
C VAL A 72 13.17 -9.68 10.82
N ASP A 73 13.15 -11.00 10.65
CA ASP A 73 14.28 -11.77 10.14
C ASP A 73 14.51 -11.50 8.64
N HIS A 74 13.42 -11.28 7.90
CA HIS A 74 13.46 -11.07 6.45
C HIS A 74 13.18 -9.62 6.02
N GLY A 75 12.71 -8.76 6.92
CA GLY A 75 12.38 -7.36 6.61
C GLY A 75 11.14 -7.21 5.72
N VAL A 76 10.20 -8.17 5.76
CA VAL A 76 9.05 -8.21 4.84
C VAL A 76 7.71 -8.22 5.57
N TRP A 77 6.70 -7.67 4.92
CA TRP A 77 5.31 -7.70 5.38
C TRP A 77 4.59 -8.90 4.80
N PHE A 78 4.21 -9.86 5.65
CA PHE A 78 3.60 -11.12 5.21
C PHE A 78 2.20 -11.33 5.80
N TYR A 79 1.36 -12.04 5.06
CA TYR A 79 0.02 -12.39 5.50
C TYR A 79 0.00 -13.80 6.09
N ALA A 80 -0.10 -13.91 7.41
CA ALA A 80 0.02 -15.19 8.12
C ALA A 80 -1.01 -16.27 7.69
N ARG A 81 -2.13 -15.90 7.08
CA ARG A 81 -3.15 -16.89 6.65
C ARG A 81 -2.84 -17.57 5.32
N ASP A 82 -2.19 -16.87 4.42
CA ASP A 82 -2.03 -17.32 3.02
C ASP A 82 -0.56 -17.26 2.57
N ASN A 83 0.34 -16.85 3.46
CA ASN A 83 1.78 -16.74 3.27
C ASN A 83 2.20 -15.84 2.09
N HIS A 84 1.30 -14.97 1.61
CA HIS A 84 1.59 -13.99 0.57
C HIS A 84 2.19 -12.71 1.16
N LEU A 85 3.07 -12.10 0.37
CA LEU A 85 3.73 -10.85 0.69
C LEU A 85 2.86 -9.66 0.28
N MET A 86 2.91 -8.60 1.08
CA MET A 86 2.10 -7.40 0.82
C MET A 86 2.46 -6.72 -0.50
N HIS A 87 3.76 -6.63 -0.82
CA HIS A 87 4.23 -6.01 -2.06
C HIS A 87 3.77 -6.80 -3.30
N ASP A 88 3.77 -8.13 -3.25
CA ASP A 88 3.32 -8.98 -4.36
C ASP A 88 1.83 -8.73 -4.67
N LEU A 89 1.00 -8.68 -3.63
CA LEU A 89 -0.42 -8.38 -3.77
C LEU A 89 -0.67 -6.98 -4.32
N LEU A 90 0.02 -5.95 -3.80
CA LEU A 90 -0.12 -4.59 -4.31
C LEU A 90 0.32 -4.48 -5.76
N ASN A 91 1.46 -5.07 -6.13
CA ASN A 91 1.94 -5.09 -7.51
C ASN A 91 0.93 -5.72 -8.44
N ARG A 92 0.44 -6.91 -8.10
CA ARG A 92 -0.55 -7.62 -8.93
C ARG A 92 -1.82 -6.81 -9.12
N GLU A 93 -2.39 -6.30 -8.04
CA GLU A 93 -3.67 -5.59 -8.09
C GLU A 93 -3.54 -4.21 -8.73
N LEU A 94 -2.49 -3.45 -8.43
CA LEU A 94 -2.27 -2.14 -9.04
C LEU A 94 -2.00 -2.26 -10.55
N ARG A 95 -1.23 -3.26 -10.99
CA ARG A 95 -1.02 -3.56 -12.41
C ARG A 95 -2.34 -3.88 -13.11
N GLU A 96 -3.21 -4.68 -12.48
CA GLU A 96 -4.52 -5.03 -13.03
C GLU A 96 -5.45 -3.80 -13.10
N LEU A 97 -5.51 -3.00 -12.04
CA LEU A 97 -6.38 -1.84 -11.97
C LEU A 97 -5.94 -0.70 -12.88
N LEU A 98 -4.64 -0.40 -12.93
CA LEU A 98 -4.09 0.69 -13.72
C LEU A 98 -3.75 0.24 -15.16
N GLN A 99 -3.80 -1.07 -15.43
CA GLN A 99 -3.40 -1.67 -16.71
C GLN A 99 -1.96 -1.31 -17.10
N ASP A 100 -1.10 -1.16 -16.10
CA ASP A 100 0.28 -0.73 -16.24
C ASP A 100 1.21 -1.78 -15.62
N GLU A 101 1.94 -2.52 -16.46
CA GLU A 101 2.87 -3.56 -16.01
C GLU A 101 4.19 -3.01 -15.45
N THR A 102 4.46 -1.71 -15.60
CA THR A 102 5.66 -1.03 -15.08
C THR A 102 5.60 -0.75 -13.59
N ILE A 103 4.43 -0.94 -12.98
CA ILE A 103 4.25 -0.74 -11.53
C ILE A 103 5.09 -1.74 -10.76
N GLU A 104 5.95 -1.22 -9.89
CA GLU A 104 6.79 -1.98 -8.98
C GLU A 104 6.84 -1.26 -7.63
N VAL A 105 6.03 -1.76 -6.69
CA VAL A 105 5.98 -1.33 -5.30
C VAL A 105 6.97 -2.15 -4.49
N ASP A 106 8.01 -1.50 -3.99
CA ASP A 106 8.92 -2.06 -3.00
C ASP A 106 8.59 -1.50 -1.60
N LEU A 107 8.34 -2.40 -0.64
CA LEU A 107 8.03 -2.06 0.76
C LEU A 107 9.14 -2.46 1.72
N GLY A 108 10.33 -2.79 1.23
CA GLY A 108 11.47 -3.12 2.07
C GLY A 108 11.80 -1.95 2.99
N GLU A 109 11.62 -2.12 4.30
CA GLU A 109 12.22 -1.18 5.25
C GLU A 109 13.71 -1.52 5.33
N GLN A 110 14.54 -0.80 4.56
CA GLN A 110 15.98 -0.82 4.83
C GLN A 110 16.20 -0.17 6.19
N GLU A 111 16.58 -1.00 7.16
CA GLU A 111 17.09 -0.54 8.44
C GLU A 111 18.25 0.44 8.16
N HIS A 112 18.05 1.71 8.51
CA HIS A 112 19.13 2.68 8.67
C HIS A 112 19.35 2.94 10.16
#